data_AF-A0A3P5YLQ7-F1
#
_entry.id   AF-A0A3P5YLQ7-F1
#
_cell.length_a   1.000
_cell.length_b   1.000
_cell.length_c   1.000
_cell.angle_alpha   90.00
_cell.angle_beta   90.00
_cell.angle_gamma   90.00
#
_symmetry.space_group_name_H-M   'P 1'
#
loop_
_entity.id
_entity.type
_entity.pdbx_description
1 polymer ?
#
loop_
_entity_poly.entity_id
_entity_poly.type
_entity_poly.pdbx_seq_one_letter_code
_entity_poly.pdbx_strand_id
1 'polypeptide(L)'
;FTAYADVCFREFGNHVKFWTTINEANIYTIGGYSDGLLLPGHCSSRSKCSSGNSSTGPYIVGHNLLLAHASASRLYKQKYKVPYVGFSVFTIGFTPSTSSTNDEIAVQIAKAFIFGWMLGPLTYEDYPDEMKRIVGSRLPVFTEEESALVKGSSDFVGVIHYLAASETSVTHVKSQILNTQVFSIHLISCFLFCLDKYAIVPWAMEAVLECIKESYGNPPVYILENGTPMKQNLQDTPRIEFLHAYIGAVLNSITNGSDTRGYFV
;
A
#
# COMPACT_ATOMS: atom_id res chain seq x y z
N PHE A 1 17.58 -3.48 -9.82
CA PHE A 1 17.23 -2.32 -8.97
C PHE A 1 18.39 -1.86 -8.10
N THR A 2 19.01 -2.73 -7.29
CA THR A 2 20.12 -2.36 -6.36
C THR A 2 21.26 -1.57 -7.00
N ALA A 3 21.73 -1.95 -8.19
CA ALA A 3 22.78 -1.20 -8.90
C ALA A 3 22.33 0.22 -9.30
N TYR A 4 21.07 0.40 -9.68
CA TYR A 4 20.50 1.73 -9.94
C TYR A 4 20.46 2.57 -8.66
N ALA A 5 19.98 1.97 -7.56
CA ALA A 5 19.97 2.64 -6.25
C ALA A 5 21.39 3.04 -5.80
N ASP A 6 22.40 2.20 -6.01
CA ASP A 6 23.81 2.52 -5.72
C ASP A 6 24.29 3.78 -6.44
N VAL A 7 23.93 3.93 -7.71
CA VAL A 7 24.24 5.14 -8.48
C VAL A 7 23.55 6.35 -7.85
N CYS A 8 22.24 6.29 -7.59
CA CYS A 8 21.51 7.40 -6.96
C CYS A 8 22.11 7.80 -5.60
N PHE A 9 22.40 6.83 -4.74
CA PHE A 9 23.00 7.07 -3.43
C PHE A 9 24.40 7.67 -3.54
N ARG A 10 25.21 7.21 -4.51
CA ARG A 10 26.55 7.75 -4.73
C ARG A 10 26.51 9.19 -5.24
N GLU A 11 25.70 9.47 -6.25
CA GLU A 11 25.71 10.77 -6.92
C GLU A 11 24.98 11.84 -6.09
N PHE A 12 23.89 11.49 -5.41
CA PHE A 12 23.03 12.47 -4.73
C PHE A 12 23.04 12.36 -3.20
N GLY A 13 23.57 11.27 -2.63
CA GLY A 13 23.52 11.00 -1.19
C GLY A 13 24.27 12.01 -0.32
N ASN A 14 25.10 12.88 -0.90
CA ASN A 14 25.67 14.03 -0.17
C ASN A 14 24.61 15.05 0.25
N HIS A 15 23.53 15.21 -0.53
CA HIS A 15 22.46 16.18 -0.29
C HIS A 15 21.13 15.50 0.08
N VAL A 16 20.82 14.35 -0.52
CA VAL A 16 19.59 13.60 -0.26
C VAL A 16 19.83 12.59 0.85
N LYS A 17 19.13 12.75 1.98
CA LYS A 17 19.23 11.87 3.15
C LYS A 17 17.99 11.03 3.39
N PHE A 18 16.86 11.43 2.81
CA PHE A 18 15.57 10.76 2.95
C PHE A 18 15.21 10.09 1.63
N TRP A 19 15.13 8.76 1.63
CA TRP A 19 14.94 7.98 0.42
C TRP A 19 13.71 7.10 0.51
N THR A 20 12.80 7.20 -0.46
CA THR A 20 11.75 6.19 -0.68
C THR A 20 12.16 5.34 -1.88
N THR A 21 12.23 4.02 -1.71
CA THR A 21 12.71 3.11 -2.76
C THR A 21 11.65 2.79 -3.81
N ILE A 22 10.46 2.38 -3.37
CA ILE A 22 9.34 1.98 -4.23
C ILE A 22 8.12 2.82 -3.84
N ASN A 23 7.50 3.46 -4.83
CA ASN A 23 6.23 4.18 -4.67
C ASN A 23 5.05 3.20 -4.80
N GLU A 24 4.06 3.28 -3.89
CA GLU A 24 2.78 2.55 -3.96
C GLU A 24 2.90 1.09 -4.44
N ALA A 25 3.76 0.30 -3.80
CA ALA A 25 4.10 -1.03 -4.32
C ALA A 25 2.88 -1.92 -4.57
N ASN A 26 1.88 -1.86 -3.68
CA ASN A 26 0.62 -2.56 -3.83
C ASN A 26 -0.18 -2.09 -5.05
N ILE A 27 -0.38 -0.77 -5.25
CA ILE A 27 -1.14 -0.28 -6.42
C ILE A 27 -0.41 -0.58 -7.73
N TYR A 28 0.92 -0.46 -7.78
CA TYR A 28 1.69 -0.86 -8.95
C TYR A 28 1.44 -2.33 -9.32
N THR A 29 1.50 -3.24 -8.33
CA THR A 29 1.26 -4.68 -8.58
C THR A 29 -0.16 -4.96 -9.05
N ILE A 30 -1.13 -4.28 -8.47
CA ILE A 30 -2.56 -4.41 -8.77
C ILE A 30 -2.86 -3.90 -10.17
N GLY A 31 -2.59 -2.63 -10.42
CA GLY A 31 -2.91 -1.99 -11.70
C GLY A 31 -2.10 -2.55 -12.86
N GLY A 32 -0.83 -2.92 -12.62
CA GLY A 32 0.09 -3.37 -13.66
C GLY A 32 0.02 -4.86 -14.01
N TYR A 33 -0.35 -5.72 -13.04
CA TYR A 33 -0.25 -7.18 -13.18
C TYR A 33 -1.52 -7.94 -12.79
N SER A 34 -2.53 -7.27 -12.25
CA SER A 34 -3.87 -7.82 -12.05
C SER A 34 -4.83 -7.26 -13.08
N ASP A 35 -4.99 -5.93 -13.08
CA ASP A 35 -6.08 -5.25 -13.79
C ASP A 35 -5.71 -4.89 -15.23
N GLY A 36 -4.40 -4.69 -15.47
CA GLY A 36 -3.84 -4.26 -16.75
C GLY A 36 -4.10 -2.78 -17.09
N LEU A 37 -4.43 -1.94 -16.09
CA LEU A 37 -4.69 -0.51 -16.27
C LEU A 37 -3.41 0.34 -16.23
N LEU A 38 -2.39 -0.12 -15.53
CA LEU A 38 -1.09 0.53 -15.45
C LEU A 38 -0.06 -0.25 -16.27
N LEU A 39 1.03 0.41 -16.67
CA LEU A 39 2.14 -0.28 -17.33
C LEU A 39 2.71 -1.36 -16.40
N PRO A 40 3.07 -2.56 -16.91
CA PRO A 40 3.12 -2.94 -18.33
C PRO A 40 1.79 -3.43 -18.94
N GLY A 41 0.67 -3.39 -18.21
CA GLY A 41 -0.65 -3.75 -18.75
C GLY A 41 -0.87 -5.25 -18.82
N HIS A 42 -0.38 -6.01 -17.83
CA HIS A 42 -0.50 -7.46 -17.79
C HIS A 42 -1.76 -7.88 -17.03
N CYS A 43 -2.59 -8.72 -17.65
CA CYS A 43 -3.78 -9.29 -17.01
C CYS A 43 -4.22 -10.58 -17.71
N SER A 44 -5.10 -11.35 -17.06
CA SER A 44 -5.64 -12.61 -17.62
C SER A 44 -6.59 -12.40 -18.79
N SER A 45 -7.28 -11.25 -18.85
CA SER A 45 -8.27 -10.94 -19.90
C SER A 45 -7.59 -10.68 -21.24
N ARG A 46 -7.70 -11.61 -22.19
CA ARG A 46 -7.09 -11.48 -23.53
C ARG A 46 -7.73 -10.40 -24.41
N SER A 47 -8.95 -9.95 -24.07
CA SER A 47 -9.57 -8.82 -24.75
C SER A 47 -9.00 -7.46 -24.31
N LYS A 48 -8.32 -7.41 -23.16
CA LYS A 48 -7.70 -6.19 -22.61
C LYS A 48 -6.17 -6.22 -22.69
N CYS A 49 -5.55 -7.37 -22.42
CA CYS A 49 -4.11 -7.49 -22.22
C CYS A 49 -3.48 -8.52 -23.16
N SER A 50 -2.29 -8.19 -23.69
CA SER A 50 -1.52 -9.06 -24.58
C SER A 50 -0.89 -10.25 -23.85
N SER A 51 -0.51 -10.10 -22.58
CA SER A 51 0.11 -11.16 -21.76
C SER A 51 -0.28 -11.04 -20.28
N GLY A 52 0.18 -11.96 -19.42
CA GLY A 52 0.01 -11.90 -17.96
C GLY A 52 -0.94 -12.93 -17.35
N ASN A 53 -0.94 -13.04 -16.03
CA ASN A 53 -1.85 -13.89 -15.27
C ASN A 53 -2.24 -13.17 -13.98
N SER A 54 -3.46 -12.65 -13.90
CA SER A 54 -3.95 -11.89 -12.75
C SER A 54 -4.04 -12.72 -11.46
N SER A 55 -4.03 -14.06 -11.56
CA SER A 55 -4.10 -14.94 -10.39
C SER A 55 -2.73 -15.14 -9.73
N THR A 56 -1.62 -14.89 -10.41
CA THR A 56 -0.25 -15.14 -9.89
C THR A 56 0.69 -13.95 -10.04
N GLY A 57 0.57 -13.18 -11.12
CA GLY A 57 1.41 -12.04 -11.46
C GLY A 57 1.57 -11.02 -10.33
N PRO A 58 0.49 -10.53 -9.70
CA PRO A 58 0.59 -9.53 -8.63
C PRO A 58 1.45 -10.01 -7.46
N TYR A 59 1.28 -11.26 -7.03
CA TYR A 59 2.02 -11.83 -5.89
C TYR A 59 3.51 -11.98 -6.19
N ILE A 60 3.86 -12.45 -7.39
CA ILE A 60 5.25 -12.57 -7.84
C ILE A 60 5.91 -11.18 -7.89
N VAL A 61 5.21 -10.18 -8.40
CA VAL A 61 5.76 -8.82 -8.50
C VAL A 61 5.90 -8.18 -7.12
N GLY A 62 4.88 -8.27 -6.26
CA GLY A 62 4.94 -7.72 -4.91
C GLY A 62 6.09 -8.31 -4.09
N HIS A 63 6.30 -9.63 -4.21
CA HIS A 63 7.44 -10.30 -3.60
C HIS A 63 8.80 -9.74 -4.08
N ASN A 64 8.97 -9.60 -5.40
CA ASN A 64 10.20 -9.05 -5.95
C ASN A 64 10.41 -7.57 -5.60
N LEU A 65 9.35 -6.78 -5.43
CA LEU A 65 9.46 -5.38 -4.96
C LEU A 65 9.97 -5.31 -3.52
N LEU A 66 9.50 -6.20 -2.64
CA LEU A 66 9.99 -6.30 -1.27
C LEU A 66 11.47 -6.70 -1.23
N LEU A 67 11.88 -7.70 -2.02
CA LEU A 67 13.28 -8.10 -2.14
C LEU A 67 14.17 -6.99 -2.72
N ALA A 68 13.67 -6.27 -3.73
CA ALA A 68 14.37 -5.15 -4.34
C ALA A 68 14.57 -3.99 -3.34
N HIS A 69 13.53 -3.64 -2.59
CA HIS A 69 13.60 -2.68 -1.49
C HIS A 69 14.65 -3.10 -0.46
N ALA A 70 14.54 -4.33 0.02
CA ALA A 70 15.40 -4.83 1.08
C ALA A 70 16.89 -4.89 0.65
N SER A 71 17.14 -5.28 -0.59
CA SER A 71 18.48 -5.25 -1.19
C SER A 71 19.06 -3.83 -1.27
N ALA A 72 18.27 -2.84 -1.71
CA ALA A 72 18.69 -1.45 -1.79
C ALA A 72 18.92 -0.83 -0.40
N SER A 73 18.02 -1.11 0.55
CA SER A 73 18.14 -0.65 1.94
C SER A 73 19.39 -1.22 2.60
N ARG A 74 19.65 -2.53 2.47
CA ARG A 74 20.86 -3.17 2.99
C ARG A 74 22.12 -2.52 2.42
N LEU A 75 22.16 -2.28 1.10
CA LEU A 75 23.27 -1.59 0.47
C LEU A 75 23.48 -0.20 1.08
N TYR A 76 22.40 0.60 1.24
CA TYR A 76 22.48 1.94 1.82
C TYR A 76 23.05 1.91 3.24
N LYS A 77 22.49 1.04 4.09
CA LYS A 77 22.91 0.86 5.49
C LYS A 77 24.37 0.43 5.61
N GLN A 78 24.84 -0.50 4.76
CA GLN A 78 26.19 -1.03 4.83
C GLN A 78 27.25 -0.10 4.24
N LYS A 79 26.97 0.47 3.06
CA LYS A 79 27.95 1.26 2.30
C LYS A 79 27.94 2.74 2.67
N TYR A 80 26.77 3.33 2.86
CA TYR A 80 26.59 4.76 3.10
C TYR A 80 26.36 5.10 4.58
N LYS A 81 26.02 4.11 5.41
CA LYS A 81 25.99 4.19 6.89
C LYS A 81 25.09 5.30 7.46
N VAL A 82 24.03 5.64 6.74
CA VAL A 82 23.01 6.61 7.16
C VAL A 82 21.66 5.88 7.22
N PRO A 83 20.88 5.99 8.31
CA PRO A 83 19.49 5.50 8.33
C PRO A 83 18.59 6.48 7.55
N TYR A 84 17.36 6.10 7.20
CA TYR A 84 16.32 6.86 6.45
C TYR A 84 16.07 6.37 5.01
N VAL A 85 16.00 5.05 4.83
CA VAL A 85 15.41 4.43 3.64
C VAL A 85 14.03 3.86 3.97
N GLY A 86 13.02 4.28 3.24
CA GLY A 86 11.64 3.84 3.41
C GLY A 86 11.06 3.10 2.22
N PHE A 87 9.93 2.49 2.51
CA PHE A 87 9.03 1.84 1.57
C PHE A 87 7.67 2.51 1.69
N SER A 88 7.03 2.78 0.55
CA SER A 88 5.70 3.39 0.57
C SER A 88 4.60 2.39 0.21
N VAL A 89 3.46 2.58 0.84
CA VAL A 89 2.28 1.74 0.67
C VAL A 89 1.05 2.63 0.53
N PHE A 90 0.22 2.30 -0.46
CA PHE A 90 -1.10 2.89 -0.58
C PHE A 90 -2.05 2.27 0.44
N THR A 91 -2.85 3.09 1.10
CA THR A 91 -3.75 2.66 2.18
C THR A 91 -5.18 3.11 1.93
N ILE A 92 -6.13 2.38 2.51
CA ILE A 92 -7.56 2.69 2.51
C ILE A 92 -8.06 2.53 3.94
N GLY A 93 -8.90 3.46 4.40
CA GLY A 93 -9.63 3.29 5.66
C GLY A 93 -10.87 2.43 5.44
N PHE A 94 -10.98 1.34 6.19
CA PHE A 94 -12.08 0.39 6.03
C PHE A 94 -13.05 0.43 7.20
N THR A 95 -14.35 0.37 6.90
CA THR A 95 -15.43 0.12 7.87
C THR A 95 -16.24 -1.11 7.48
N PRO A 96 -16.85 -1.82 8.44
CA PRO A 96 -17.79 -2.86 8.09
C PRO A 96 -19.10 -2.22 7.61
N SER A 97 -19.78 -2.84 6.63
CA SER A 97 -21.05 -2.35 6.09
C SER A 97 -22.22 -2.57 7.05
N THR A 98 -22.11 -3.59 7.90
CA THR A 98 -23.05 -3.92 8.98
C THR A 98 -22.29 -4.20 10.28
N SER A 99 -22.98 -4.27 11.41
CA SER A 99 -22.38 -4.67 12.70
C SER A 99 -22.17 -6.19 12.83
N SER A 100 -22.11 -6.93 11.72
CA SER A 100 -21.95 -8.37 11.75
C SER A 100 -20.47 -8.74 11.87
N THR A 101 -20.17 -9.78 12.65
CA THR A 101 -18.80 -10.33 12.76
C THR A 101 -18.22 -10.72 11.40
N ASN A 102 -19.08 -11.10 10.46
CA ASN A 102 -18.67 -11.45 9.11
C ASN A 102 -18.10 -10.23 8.35
N ASP A 103 -18.74 -9.06 8.45
CA ASP A 103 -18.24 -7.83 7.82
C ASP A 103 -16.98 -7.32 8.52
N GLU A 104 -16.86 -7.50 9.83
CA GLU A 104 -15.62 -7.20 10.56
C GLU A 104 -14.45 -8.08 10.09
N ILE A 105 -14.68 -9.37 9.86
CA ILE A 105 -13.69 -10.28 9.27
C ILE A 105 -13.34 -9.83 7.84
N ALA A 106 -14.32 -9.39 7.05
CA ALA A 106 -14.08 -8.87 5.70
C ALA A 106 -13.15 -7.64 5.72
N VAL A 107 -13.34 -6.72 6.68
CA VAL A 107 -12.42 -5.59 6.91
C VAL A 107 -11.00 -6.06 7.20
N GLN A 108 -10.81 -7.07 8.05
CA GLN A 108 -9.45 -7.58 8.36
C GLN A 108 -8.77 -8.18 7.12
N ILE A 109 -9.53 -8.93 6.31
CA ILE A 109 -9.02 -9.46 5.04
C ILE A 109 -8.67 -8.31 4.09
N ALA A 110 -9.52 -7.29 3.96
CA ALA A 110 -9.24 -6.14 3.10
C ALA A 110 -7.96 -5.40 3.52
N LYS A 111 -7.78 -5.15 4.83
CA LYS A 111 -6.53 -4.57 5.37
C LYS A 111 -5.31 -5.43 5.04
N ALA A 112 -5.41 -6.75 5.26
CA ALA A 112 -4.34 -7.69 4.95
C ALA A 112 -3.95 -7.66 3.46
N PHE A 113 -4.92 -7.58 2.55
CA PHE A 113 -4.64 -7.58 1.10
C PHE A 113 -4.21 -6.22 0.53
N ILE A 114 -4.61 -5.11 1.16
CA ILE A 114 -4.26 -3.77 0.66
C ILE A 114 -2.91 -3.30 1.17
N PHE A 115 -2.73 -3.19 2.48
CA PHE A 115 -1.47 -2.66 3.03
C PHE A 115 -0.73 -3.68 3.90
N GLY A 116 -1.43 -4.62 4.53
CA GLY A 116 -0.78 -5.70 5.30
C GLY A 116 0.10 -6.60 4.44
N TRP A 117 -0.21 -6.74 3.16
CA TRP A 117 0.57 -7.49 2.18
C TRP A 117 2.02 -7.01 2.10
N MET A 118 2.21 -5.69 2.21
CA MET A 118 3.54 -5.07 2.15
C MET A 118 4.11 -4.84 3.55
N LEU A 119 3.29 -4.41 4.52
CA LEU A 119 3.75 -4.12 5.87
C LEU A 119 4.10 -5.38 6.67
N GLY A 120 3.38 -6.48 6.46
CA GLY A 120 3.62 -7.77 7.12
C GLY A 120 5.07 -8.23 6.98
N PRO A 121 5.59 -8.42 5.76
CA PRO A 121 6.98 -8.84 5.57
C PRO A 121 8.01 -7.86 6.16
N LEU A 122 7.76 -6.56 6.08
CA LEU A 122 8.66 -5.52 6.61
C LEU A 122 8.75 -5.55 8.14
N THR A 123 7.67 -5.91 8.84
CA THR A 123 7.61 -5.94 10.31
C THR A 123 7.86 -7.35 10.87
N TYR A 124 7.22 -8.34 10.26
CA TYR A 124 7.05 -9.71 10.76
C TYR A 124 7.62 -10.76 9.81
N GLU A 125 8.59 -10.42 8.96
CA GLU A 125 9.39 -11.36 8.13
C GLU A 125 8.64 -12.24 7.11
N ASP A 126 7.31 -12.22 7.11
CA ASP A 126 6.44 -13.02 6.25
C ASP A 126 5.10 -12.32 5.98
N TYR A 127 4.31 -12.86 5.05
CA TYR A 127 2.99 -12.35 4.69
C TYR A 127 1.92 -12.60 5.76
N PRO A 128 0.84 -11.78 5.80
CA PRO A 128 -0.30 -12.01 6.69
C PRO A 128 -0.91 -13.42 6.54
N ASP A 129 -1.37 -13.99 7.65
CA ASP A 129 -1.95 -15.34 7.66
C ASP A 129 -3.23 -15.45 6.83
N GLU A 130 -4.03 -14.39 6.78
CA GLU A 130 -5.21 -14.30 5.91
C GLU A 130 -4.82 -14.49 4.45
N MET A 131 -3.75 -13.84 4.01
CA MET A 131 -3.25 -13.96 2.65
C MET A 131 -2.72 -15.37 2.38
N LYS A 132 -1.90 -15.93 3.27
CA LYS A 132 -1.38 -17.30 3.13
C LYS A 132 -2.51 -18.32 2.97
N ARG A 133 -3.56 -18.20 3.81
CA ARG A 133 -4.74 -19.08 3.77
C ARG A 133 -5.56 -18.93 2.49
N ILE A 134 -5.81 -17.70 2.05
CA ILE A 134 -6.71 -17.41 0.91
C ILE A 134 -6.00 -17.61 -0.43
N VAL A 135 -4.73 -17.21 -0.52
CA VAL A 135 -3.95 -17.24 -1.76
C VAL A 135 -3.34 -18.62 -2.01
N GLY A 136 -2.87 -19.28 -0.95
CA GLY A 136 -2.25 -20.60 -1.00
C GLY A 136 -0.96 -20.60 -1.82
N SER A 137 -0.77 -21.64 -2.64
CA SER A 137 0.46 -21.87 -3.44
C SER A 137 0.77 -20.80 -4.50
N ARG A 138 -0.13 -19.84 -4.72
CA ARG A 138 0.10 -18.71 -5.62
C ARG A 138 0.90 -17.57 -4.96
N LEU A 139 0.96 -17.55 -3.63
CA LEU A 139 1.76 -16.60 -2.87
C LEU A 139 3.19 -17.15 -2.78
N PRO A 140 4.21 -16.41 -3.24
CA PRO A 140 5.60 -16.81 -3.05
C PRO A 140 5.93 -16.99 -1.57
N VAL A 141 6.93 -17.84 -1.29
CA VAL A 141 7.43 -18.09 0.06
C VAL A 141 8.83 -17.52 0.13
N PHE A 142 9.10 -16.69 1.14
CA PHE A 142 10.45 -16.20 1.41
C PHE A 142 11.34 -17.35 1.90
N THR A 143 12.59 -17.41 1.43
CA THR A 143 13.61 -18.21 2.11
C THR A 143 13.99 -17.58 3.45
N GLU A 144 14.68 -18.31 4.32
CA GLU A 144 15.16 -17.76 5.59
C GLU A 144 16.06 -16.53 5.37
N GLU A 145 16.92 -16.56 4.35
CA GLU A 145 17.78 -15.42 4.00
C GLU A 145 17.00 -14.22 3.49
N GLU A 146 15.94 -14.46 2.72
CA GLU A 146 15.07 -13.40 2.21
C GLU A 146 14.22 -12.78 3.31
N SER A 147 13.60 -13.60 4.16
CA SER A 147 12.86 -13.14 5.34
C SER A 147 13.73 -12.28 6.26
N ALA A 148 14.94 -12.74 6.57
CA ALA A 148 15.90 -11.98 7.37
C ALA A 148 16.35 -10.68 6.68
N LEU A 149 16.38 -10.65 5.35
CA LEU A 149 16.71 -9.46 4.58
C LEU A 149 15.56 -8.43 4.58
N VAL A 150 14.32 -8.88 4.43
CA VAL A 150 13.13 -8.01 4.31
C VAL A 150 12.70 -7.44 5.65
N LYS A 151 12.77 -8.22 6.73
CA LYS A 151 12.42 -7.76 8.08
C LYS A 151 13.27 -6.55 8.50
N GLY A 152 12.62 -5.46 8.90
CA GLY A 152 13.31 -4.24 9.34
C GLY A 152 14.11 -3.54 8.23
N SER A 153 13.84 -3.88 6.97
CA SER A 153 14.50 -3.22 5.83
C SER A 153 14.01 -1.78 5.61
N SER A 154 12.85 -1.40 6.15
CA SER A 154 12.33 -0.04 6.08
C SER A 154 12.57 0.71 7.40
N ASP A 155 13.25 1.86 7.34
CA ASP A 155 13.49 2.72 8.52
C ASP A 155 12.29 3.61 8.87
N PHE A 156 11.38 3.81 7.90
CA PHE A 156 10.09 4.48 8.06
C PHE A 156 9.07 3.87 7.10
N VAL A 157 7.78 4.08 7.36
CA VAL A 157 6.69 3.72 6.43
C VAL A 157 6.19 4.98 5.74
N GLY A 158 6.21 4.99 4.41
CA GLY A 158 5.55 6.00 3.61
C GLY A 158 4.08 5.64 3.43
N VAL A 159 3.17 6.47 3.92
CA VAL A 159 1.74 6.27 3.74
C VAL A 159 1.24 7.15 2.61
N ILE A 160 0.59 6.52 1.64
CA ILE A 160 -0.18 7.20 0.61
C ILE A 160 -1.65 6.91 0.87
N HIS A 161 -2.49 7.93 0.94
CA HIS A 161 -3.86 7.75 1.40
C HIS A 161 -4.80 8.79 0.79
N TYR A 162 -5.96 8.32 0.33
CA TYR A 162 -6.98 9.19 -0.27
C TYR A 162 -8.41 8.73 0.01
N LEU A 163 -8.62 7.43 0.29
CA LEU A 163 -9.91 6.78 0.17
C LEU A 163 -10.35 6.08 1.45
N ALA A 164 -11.66 5.93 1.57
CA ALA A 164 -12.30 5.02 2.50
C ALA A 164 -13.24 4.07 1.75
N ALA A 165 -13.44 2.87 2.30
CA ALA A 165 -14.36 1.87 1.76
C ALA A 165 -15.11 1.14 2.87
N SER A 166 -16.32 0.68 2.56
CA SER A 166 -17.08 -0.21 3.44
C SER A 166 -17.06 -1.63 2.89
N GLU A 167 -16.75 -2.59 3.76
CA GLU A 167 -16.58 -4.00 3.42
C GLU A 167 -17.80 -4.81 3.84
N THR A 168 -18.16 -5.84 3.08
CA THR A 168 -19.21 -6.79 3.44
C THR A 168 -18.79 -8.21 3.12
N SER A 169 -19.18 -9.15 3.97
CA SER A 169 -18.87 -10.56 3.81
C SER A 169 -19.75 -11.21 2.75
N VAL A 170 -19.11 -11.93 1.84
CA VAL A 170 -19.82 -12.67 0.80
C VAL A 170 -19.79 -14.15 1.16
N THR A 171 -20.84 -14.59 1.85
CA THR A 171 -21.10 -16.00 2.10
C THR A 171 -21.77 -16.61 0.86
N HIS A 172 -20.97 -17.21 -0.04
CA HIS A 172 -21.31 -18.26 -1.04
C HIS A 172 -20.68 -18.01 -2.43
N VAL A 173 -19.52 -18.62 -2.68
CA VAL A 173 -18.97 -18.75 -4.04
C VAL A 173 -19.46 -20.07 -4.64
N LYS A 174 -20.58 -20.04 -5.36
CA LYS A 174 -20.86 -21.06 -6.39
C LYS A 174 -20.40 -20.49 -7.73
N SER A 175 -19.44 -21.18 -8.35
CA SER A 175 -18.94 -20.89 -9.67
C SER A 175 -20.08 -20.77 -10.68
N GLN A 176 -20.27 -19.58 -11.24
CA GLN A 176 -20.76 -19.40 -12.61
C GLN A 176 -20.44 -17.97 -13.04
N ILE A 177 -19.98 -17.86 -14.27
CA ILE A 177 -19.48 -16.66 -14.92
C ILE A 177 -20.59 -15.60 -14.94
N LEU A 178 -20.61 -14.71 -13.96
CA LEU A 178 -21.11 -13.32 -14.05
C LEU A 178 -20.72 -12.59 -12.76
N ASN A 179 -20.04 -11.46 -12.91
CA ASN A 179 -20.03 -10.30 -12.02
C ASN A 179 -20.12 -10.51 -10.49
N THR A 180 -19.03 -10.03 -9.86
CA THR A 180 -18.88 -9.56 -8.48
C THR A 180 -18.49 -10.59 -7.42
N GLN A 181 -17.58 -10.15 -6.53
CA GLN A 181 -17.36 -10.64 -5.16
C GLN A 181 -16.16 -11.56 -4.86
N VAL A 182 -14.99 -11.20 -5.41
CA VAL A 182 -13.90 -10.74 -4.53
C VAL A 182 -14.11 -9.23 -4.45
N PHE A 183 -13.92 -8.54 -3.32
CA PHE A 183 -13.80 -7.07 -3.36
C PHE A 183 -12.70 -6.80 -4.37
N SER A 184 -13.11 -6.43 -5.58
CA SER A 184 -12.25 -6.66 -6.73
C SER A 184 -11.18 -5.62 -6.56
N ILE A 185 -9.97 -6.08 -6.29
CA ILE A 185 -8.77 -5.27 -6.34
C ILE A 185 -8.74 -4.49 -7.70
N HIS A 186 -9.40 -5.03 -8.74
CA HIS A 186 -9.78 -4.38 -10.01
C HIS A 186 -10.60 -3.07 -9.93
N LEU A 187 -11.36 -2.82 -8.86
CA LEU A 187 -12.16 -1.61 -8.68
C LEU A 187 -11.36 -0.49 -8.03
N ILE A 188 -10.35 -0.80 -7.20
CA ILE A 188 -9.56 0.21 -6.47
C ILE A 188 -8.79 1.08 -7.45
N SER A 189 -8.13 0.47 -8.43
CA SER A 189 -7.44 1.19 -9.51
C SER A 189 -8.43 2.04 -10.32
N CYS A 190 -9.59 1.50 -10.67
CA CYS A 190 -10.65 2.26 -11.35
C CYS A 190 -11.10 3.48 -10.52
N PHE A 191 -11.33 3.32 -9.21
CA PHE A 191 -11.69 4.43 -8.32
C PHE A 191 -10.58 5.48 -8.20
N LEU A 192 -9.31 5.06 -8.18
CA LEU A 192 -8.18 5.98 -8.15
C LEU A 192 -8.04 6.81 -9.43
N PHE A 193 -8.30 6.22 -10.61
CA PHE A 193 -8.04 6.88 -11.89
C PHE A 193 -9.29 7.48 -12.56
N CYS A 194 -10.49 7.20 -12.06
CA CYS A 194 -11.73 7.65 -12.70
C CYS A 194 -12.57 8.63 -11.88
N LEU A 195 -12.19 8.94 -10.64
CA LEU A 195 -12.94 9.90 -9.82
C LEU A 195 -12.46 11.33 -10.02
N ASP A 196 -13.41 12.23 -10.31
CA ASP A 196 -13.16 13.67 -10.41
C ASP A 196 -12.97 14.38 -9.05
N LYS A 197 -13.29 13.69 -7.95
CA LYS A 197 -13.16 14.18 -6.57
C LYS A 197 -13.21 13.02 -5.58
N TYR A 198 -12.43 13.10 -4.50
CA TYR A 198 -12.52 12.19 -3.34
C TYR A 198 -13.40 12.76 -2.22
N ALA A 199 -14.05 11.88 -1.48
CA ALA A 199 -14.82 12.24 -0.29
C ALA A 199 -13.89 12.71 0.83
N ILE A 200 -14.34 13.68 1.64
CA ILE A 200 -13.59 14.15 2.81
C ILE A 200 -13.93 13.23 3.98
N VAL A 201 -13.07 12.25 4.25
CA VAL A 201 -13.27 11.20 5.26
C VAL A 201 -12.03 11.06 6.17
N PRO A 202 -11.67 12.09 6.96
CA PRO A 202 -10.43 12.13 7.74
C PRO A 202 -10.29 10.98 8.75
N TRP A 203 -11.41 10.44 9.26
CA TRP A 203 -11.41 9.26 10.14
C TRP A 203 -10.70 8.05 9.50
N ALA A 204 -10.69 7.96 8.16
CA ALA A 204 -10.06 6.87 7.43
C ALA A 204 -8.53 6.90 7.58
N MET A 205 -7.94 8.10 7.58
CA MET A 205 -6.52 8.28 7.86
C MET A 205 -6.22 7.94 9.31
N GLU A 206 -7.03 8.41 10.26
CA GLU A 206 -6.87 8.07 11.69
C GLU A 206 -6.89 6.55 11.91
N ALA A 207 -7.85 5.85 11.30
CA ALA A 207 -7.96 4.40 11.42
C ALA A 207 -6.76 3.65 10.80
N VAL A 208 -6.19 4.15 9.71
CA VAL A 208 -4.97 3.59 9.11
C VAL A 208 -3.77 3.80 10.03
N LEU A 209 -3.58 5.02 10.55
CA LEU A 209 -2.45 5.34 11.42
C LEU A 209 -2.55 4.61 12.77
N GLU A 210 -3.75 4.44 13.30
CA GLU A 210 -4.00 3.61 14.48
C GLU A 210 -3.63 2.16 14.21
N CYS A 211 -4.03 1.60 13.07
CA CYS A 211 -3.68 0.24 12.68
C CYS A 211 -2.15 0.06 12.53
N ILE A 212 -1.45 1.03 11.92
CA ILE A 212 0.02 0.99 11.82
C ILE A 212 0.67 1.04 13.21
N LYS A 213 0.17 1.90 14.10
CA LYS A 213 0.62 2.02 15.49
C LYS A 213 0.46 0.71 16.25
N GLU A 214 -0.75 0.17 16.28
CA GLU A 214 -1.10 -0.99 17.11
C GLU A 214 -0.60 -2.31 16.52
N SER A 215 -0.70 -2.47 15.19
CA SER A 215 -0.48 -3.76 14.53
C SER A 215 0.87 -3.90 13.84
N TYR A 216 1.70 -2.84 13.76
CA TYR A 216 3.01 -2.91 13.09
C TYR A 216 4.15 -2.28 13.90
N GLY A 217 3.95 -2.08 15.20
CA GLY A 217 5.00 -1.65 16.13
C GLY A 217 5.28 -0.15 16.16
N ASN A 218 4.34 0.67 15.66
CA ASN A 218 4.44 2.13 15.61
C ASN A 218 5.76 2.66 15.01
N PRO A 219 6.12 2.24 13.78
CA PRO A 219 7.31 2.74 13.12
C PRO A 219 7.17 4.24 12.82
N PRO A 220 8.27 4.96 12.52
CA PRO A 220 8.19 6.30 11.97
C PRO A 220 7.33 6.31 10.70
N VAL A 221 6.31 7.16 10.64
CA VAL A 221 5.42 7.31 9.48
C VAL A 221 5.58 8.68 8.84
N TYR A 222 5.55 8.72 7.52
CA TYR A 222 5.41 9.97 6.75
C TYR A 222 4.25 9.83 5.78
N ILE A 223 3.31 10.78 5.80
CA ILE A 223 2.25 10.84 4.79
C ILE A 223 2.86 11.39 3.51
N LEU A 224 3.24 10.51 2.57
CA LEU A 224 3.97 10.90 1.37
C LEU A 224 3.07 11.48 0.28
N GLU A 225 1.79 11.12 0.26
CA GLU A 225 0.82 11.75 -0.61
C GLU A 225 -0.58 11.76 0.04
N ASN A 226 -1.26 12.91 -0.03
CA ASN A 226 -2.67 13.06 0.31
C ASN A 226 -3.24 14.31 -0.38
N GLY A 227 -4.42 14.16 -0.99
CA GLY A 227 -5.03 15.25 -1.75
C GLY A 227 -6.33 14.84 -2.42
N THR A 228 -6.85 15.68 -3.31
CA THR A 228 -8.06 15.36 -4.07
C THR A 228 -7.95 15.90 -5.49
N PRO A 229 -8.37 15.13 -6.52
CA PRO A 229 -8.39 15.58 -7.89
C PRO A 229 -9.17 16.88 -8.01
N MET A 230 -8.68 17.76 -8.87
CA MET A 230 -9.29 19.05 -9.10
C MET A 230 -9.10 19.49 -10.55
N LYS A 231 -10.16 20.03 -11.15
CA LYS A 231 -10.05 20.75 -12.42
C LYS A 231 -9.13 21.96 -12.21
N GLN A 232 -8.30 22.27 -13.19
CA GLN A 232 -7.37 23.41 -13.14
C GLN A 232 -8.13 24.73 -13.00
N ASN A 233 -8.32 25.15 -11.76
CA ASN A 233 -8.94 26.42 -11.36
C ASN A 233 -8.17 26.94 -10.14
N LEU A 234 -8.00 28.26 -10.08
CA LEU A 234 -7.40 28.96 -8.95
C LEU A 234 -8.33 29.01 -7.72
N GLN A 235 -9.63 28.77 -7.89
CA GLN A 235 -10.57 28.61 -6.79
C GLN A 235 -10.57 27.14 -6.32
N ASP A 236 -9.78 26.84 -5.29
CA ASP A 236 -9.51 25.50 -4.81
C ASP A 236 -9.99 25.21 -3.39
N THR A 237 -11.02 25.91 -2.93
CA THR A 237 -11.66 25.69 -1.63
C THR A 237 -11.91 24.21 -1.31
N PRO A 238 -12.39 23.36 -2.25
CA PRO A 238 -12.57 21.93 -1.95
C PRO A 238 -11.27 21.19 -1.60
N ARG A 239 -10.12 21.57 -2.17
CA ARG A 239 -8.81 21.00 -1.83
C ARG A 239 -8.33 21.53 -0.50
N ILE A 240 -8.53 22.82 -0.22
CA ILE A 240 -8.21 23.40 1.10
C ILE A 240 -8.98 22.69 2.21
N GLU A 241 -10.30 22.49 2.03
CA GLU A 241 -11.16 21.77 2.98
C GLU A 241 -10.70 20.32 3.18
N PHE A 242 -10.35 19.62 2.09
CA PHE A 242 -9.82 18.26 2.15
C PHE A 242 -8.52 18.21 2.95
N LEU A 243 -7.52 19.01 2.59
CA LEU A 243 -6.21 19.02 3.25
C LEU A 243 -6.34 19.43 4.72
N HIS A 244 -7.15 20.44 5.03
CA HIS A 244 -7.37 20.88 6.40
C HIS A 244 -7.96 19.77 7.27
N ALA A 245 -8.92 19.02 6.75
CA ALA A 245 -9.51 17.88 7.46
C ALA A 245 -8.49 16.77 7.72
N TYR A 246 -7.70 16.38 6.70
CA TYR A 246 -6.72 15.30 6.84
C TYR A 246 -5.49 15.68 7.66
N ILE A 247 -5.02 16.93 7.59
CA ILE A 247 -3.96 17.43 8.50
C ILE A 247 -4.45 17.40 9.95
N GLY A 248 -5.71 17.79 10.19
CA GLY A 248 -6.34 17.65 11.51
C GLY A 248 -6.39 16.20 11.99
N ALA A 249 -6.72 15.27 11.10
CA ALA A 249 -6.74 13.83 11.37
C ALA A 249 -5.36 13.30 11.80
N VAL A 250 -4.31 13.69 11.06
CA VAL A 250 -2.92 13.33 11.38
C VAL A 250 -2.51 13.91 12.74
N LEU A 251 -2.89 15.16 13.04
CA LEU A 251 -2.62 15.77 14.35
C LEU A 251 -3.31 15.00 15.49
N ASN A 252 -4.56 14.54 15.29
CA ASN A 252 -5.25 13.69 16.25
C ASN A 252 -4.49 12.37 16.46
N SER A 253 -4.05 11.70 15.38
CA SER A 253 -3.28 10.46 15.48
C SER A 253 -1.95 10.64 16.20
N ILE A 254 -1.22 11.74 15.94
CA ILE A 254 0.03 12.07 16.67
C ILE A 254 -0.26 12.27 18.16
N THR A 255 -1.33 13.00 18.48
CA THR A 255 -1.78 13.20 19.87
C THR A 255 -2.15 11.88 20.54
N ASN A 256 -2.67 10.91 19.77
CA ASN A 256 -2.96 9.54 20.21
C ASN A 256 -1.73 8.59 20.17
N GLY A 257 -0.52 9.12 19.99
CA GLY A 257 0.73 8.36 20.10
C GLY A 257 1.25 7.72 18.80
N SER A 258 0.65 8.02 17.65
CA SER A 258 1.24 7.64 16.35
C SER A 258 2.58 8.35 16.14
N ASP A 259 3.62 7.62 15.75
CA ASP A 259 4.94 8.18 15.38
C ASP A 259 4.93 8.76 13.94
N THR A 260 3.92 9.57 13.62
CA THR A 260 3.83 10.27 12.34
C THR A 260 4.64 11.57 12.39
N ARG A 261 5.59 11.72 11.45
CA ARG A 261 6.65 12.75 11.51
C ARG A 261 6.60 13.77 10.37
N GLY A 262 5.74 13.57 9.38
CA GLY A 262 5.61 14.51 8.27
C GLY A 262 4.39 14.27 7.40
N TYR A 263 4.02 15.31 6.67
CA TYR A 263 2.86 15.33 5.77
C TYR A 263 3.22 16.08 4.48
N PHE A 264 3.07 15.41 3.36
CA PHE A 264 3.38 15.89 2.01
C PHE A 264 2.07 15.96 1.21
N VAL A 265 1.81 17.12 0.60
CA VAL A 265 0.63 17.44 -0.22
C VAL A 265 0.88 17.05 -1.67
#